data_AF-A0A421K7G0-F1
#
_entry.id   AF-A0A421K7G0-F1
#
_cell.length_a   1.000
_cell.length_b   1.000
_cell.length_c   1.000
_cell.angle_alpha   90.00
_cell.angle_beta   90.00
_cell.angle_gamma   90.00
#
_symmetry.space_group_name_H-M   'P 1'
#
loop_
_entity.id
_entity.type
_entity.pdbx_description
1 polymer ?
#
loop_
_entity_poly.entity_id
_entity_poly.type
_entity_poly.pdbx_seq_one_letter_code
_entity_poly.pdbx_strand_id
1 'polypeptide(L)'
;MSLKEVWLFDYGDVVMKTSIIVLLLLFPVVTSQADWREQSSPSDQLANLVELVPGTSHWMFEIGERYKNLYWAAKQGRWEFAQYQVEEIEKLIKVVQLARPKRAETAQEFLETGVPIINDGVASKKWDLFKPAFAKLNQACMTCHGKNDHAFITLPVEPASASSPVLNLPD
;
A
#
# COMPACT_ATOMS: atom_id res chain seq x y z
N MET A 1 -47.46 7.27 -64.55
CA MET A 1 -48.85 6.84 -64.30
C MET A 1 -48.97 5.38 -64.73
N SER A 2 -49.62 4.54 -63.92
CA SER A 2 -49.87 3.08 -64.08
C SER A 2 -48.76 2.17 -63.50
N LEU A 3 -48.83 1.68 -62.25
CA LEU A 3 -49.67 0.57 -61.70
C LEU A 3 -49.16 -0.80 -62.22
N LYS A 4 -48.95 -1.90 -61.49
CA LYS A 4 -49.24 -2.45 -60.15
C LYS A 4 -48.32 -3.70 -60.02
N GLU A 5 -47.64 -3.98 -58.91
CA GLU A 5 -48.10 -4.72 -57.72
C GLU A 5 -48.39 -6.23 -57.93
N VAL A 6 -47.85 -7.04 -56.98
CA VAL A 6 -48.44 -8.26 -56.34
C VAL A 6 -47.79 -9.64 -56.60
N TRP A 7 -47.06 -10.12 -55.58
CA TRP A 7 -47.16 -11.40 -54.80
C TRP A 7 -47.35 -12.76 -55.55
N LEU A 8 -46.81 -13.96 -55.23
CA LEU A 8 -46.45 -14.69 -53.98
C LEU A 8 -45.60 -15.96 -54.33
N PHE A 9 -44.69 -16.35 -53.42
CA PHE A 9 -44.28 -17.70 -52.93
C PHE A 9 -44.24 -18.97 -53.82
N ASP A 10 -43.10 -19.71 -53.80
CA ASP A 10 -42.93 -21.02 -53.09
C ASP A 10 -41.45 -21.47 -53.13
N TYR A 11 -40.70 -21.45 -52.01
CA TYR A 11 -40.26 -22.61 -51.19
C TYR A 11 -39.90 -23.91 -51.95
N GLY A 12 -38.62 -24.28 -51.91
CA GLY A 12 -38.14 -25.58 -52.40
C GLY A 12 -36.62 -25.72 -52.38
N ASP A 13 -36.11 -26.31 -51.30
CA ASP A 13 -34.73 -26.63 -50.98
C ASP A 13 -33.83 -27.13 -52.12
N VAL A 14 -32.71 -26.44 -52.37
CA VAL A 14 -31.50 -27.05 -52.94
C VAL A 14 -30.29 -26.68 -52.09
N VAL A 15 -30.13 -27.48 -51.04
CA VAL A 15 -28.87 -28.05 -50.54
C VAL A 15 -27.57 -27.42 -51.11
N MET A 16 -26.96 -26.56 -50.28
CA MET A 16 -25.58 -26.68 -49.82
C MET A 16 -24.50 -26.93 -50.89
N LYS A 17 -23.79 -25.86 -51.28
CA LYS A 17 -22.33 -25.78 -51.13
C LYS A 17 -21.79 -24.37 -51.42
N THR A 18 -21.03 -23.89 -50.44
CA THR A 18 -19.87 -23.00 -50.54
C THR A 18 -20.09 -21.58 -51.07
N SER A 19 -20.23 -20.63 -50.13
CA SER A 19 -19.28 -19.51 -49.98
C SER A 19 -19.59 -18.74 -48.69
N ILE A 20 -19.08 -19.25 -47.57
CA ILE A 20 -18.93 -18.46 -46.34
C ILE A 20 -17.71 -17.57 -46.56
N ILE A 21 -17.91 -16.29 -46.91
CA ILE A 21 -16.86 -15.29 -46.82
C ILE A 21 -16.93 -14.67 -45.42
N VAL A 22 -16.26 -15.37 -44.51
CA VAL A 22 -15.34 -14.85 -43.48
C VAL A 22 -15.63 -13.43 -42.97
N LEU A 23 -16.49 -13.34 -41.95
CA LEU A 23 -16.43 -12.25 -40.96
C LEU A 23 -15.48 -12.69 -39.83
N LEU A 24 -14.18 -12.80 -40.11
CA LEU A 24 -13.18 -13.07 -39.07
C LEU A 24 -12.74 -11.76 -38.39
N LEU A 25 -13.33 -11.51 -37.24
CA LEU A 25 -12.62 -11.21 -36.00
C LEU A 25 -11.59 -10.05 -36.02
N LEU A 26 -12.10 -8.82 -35.85
CA LEU A 26 -11.38 -7.80 -35.08
C LEU A 26 -11.51 -8.13 -33.58
N PHE A 27 -10.94 -9.27 -33.15
CA PHE A 27 -10.61 -9.40 -31.73
C PHE A 27 -9.35 -8.57 -31.51
N PRO A 28 -9.34 -7.61 -30.57
CA PRO A 28 -8.08 -7.03 -30.14
C PRO A 28 -7.21 -8.19 -29.67
N VAL A 29 -6.05 -8.37 -30.30
CA VAL A 29 -5.01 -9.22 -29.74
C VAL A 29 -4.72 -8.62 -28.38
N VAL A 30 -5.26 -9.22 -27.32
CA VAL A 30 -4.82 -8.95 -25.96
C VAL A 30 -3.39 -9.47 -25.93
N THR A 31 -2.43 -8.59 -26.18
CA THR A 31 -1.03 -8.90 -25.94
C THR A 31 -0.93 -9.11 -24.44
N SER A 32 -0.86 -10.38 -24.01
CA SER A 32 -0.40 -10.68 -22.67
C SER A 32 0.93 -9.96 -22.51
N GLN A 33 1.03 -9.08 -21.52
CA GLN A 33 2.31 -8.51 -21.14
C GLN A 33 3.28 -9.69 -20.95
N ALA A 34 4.40 -9.69 -21.66
CA ALA A 34 5.43 -10.71 -21.49
C ALA A 34 5.84 -10.75 -20.01
N ASP A 35 5.97 -11.94 -19.42
CA ASP A 35 6.43 -12.05 -18.05
C ASP A 35 7.92 -11.69 -18.00
N TRP A 36 8.18 -10.43 -17.68
CA TRP A 36 9.52 -9.85 -17.65
C TRP A 36 10.44 -10.60 -16.67
N ARG A 37 9.86 -11.32 -15.69
CA ARG A 37 10.61 -12.13 -14.72
C ARG A 37 11.32 -13.33 -15.34
N GLU A 38 10.81 -13.84 -16.47
CA GLU A 38 11.36 -15.00 -17.16
C GLU A 38 11.97 -14.63 -18.51
N GLN A 39 11.42 -13.60 -19.17
CA GLN A 39 11.65 -13.35 -20.59
C GLN A 39 12.56 -12.15 -20.86
N SER A 40 12.93 -11.36 -19.84
CA SER A 40 13.81 -10.20 -19.98
C SER A 40 15.26 -10.51 -19.59
N SER A 41 16.20 -9.66 -20.02
CA SER A 41 17.60 -9.78 -19.60
C SER A 41 17.75 -9.52 -18.08
N PRO A 42 18.81 -10.02 -17.41
CA PRO A 42 19.02 -9.75 -16.00
C PRO A 42 19.07 -8.24 -15.65
N SER A 43 19.59 -7.40 -16.54
CA SER A 43 19.60 -5.94 -16.35
C SER A 43 18.19 -5.35 -16.40
N ASP A 44 17.36 -5.82 -17.32
CA ASP A 44 15.97 -5.35 -17.44
C ASP A 44 15.12 -5.84 -16.26
N GLN A 45 15.37 -7.07 -15.80
CA GLN A 45 14.74 -7.60 -14.59
C GLN A 45 15.07 -6.74 -13.37
N LEU A 46 16.34 -6.37 -13.19
CA LEU A 46 16.75 -5.48 -12.10
C LEU A 46 16.13 -4.08 -12.24
N ALA A 47 16.12 -3.51 -13.44
CA ALA A 47 15.48 -2.22 -13.68
C ALA A 47 13.98 -2.25 -13.33
N ASN A 48 13.26 -3.29 -13.78
CA ASN A 48 11.86 -3.49 -13.45
C ASN A 48 11.63 -3.68 -11.95
N LEU A 49 12.50 -4.43 -11.25
CA LEU A 49 12.43 -4.55 -9.79
C LEU A 49 12.60 -3.20 -9.09
N VAL A 50 13.56 -2.38 -9.54
CA VAL A 50 13.78 -1.03 -8.98
C VAL A 50 12.57 -0.14 -9.18
N GLU A 51 11.93 -0.18 -10.35
CA GLU A 51 10.70 0.57 -10.65
C GLU A 51 9.52 0.13 -9.76
N LEU A 52 9.46 -1.15 -9.38
CA LEU A 52 8.44 -1.68 -8.49
C LEU A 52 8.67 -1.36 -7.00
N VAL A 53 9.86 -0.91 -6.61
CA VAL A 53 10.13 -0.52 -5.22
C VAL A 53 9.28 0.70 -4.88
N PRO A 54 8.38 0.61 -3.89
CA PRO A 54 7.49 1.72 -3.60
C PRO A 54 8.23 2.97 -3.11
N GLY A 55 7.57 4.11 -3.28
CA GLY A 55 8.01 5.40 -2.73
C GLY A 55 7.96 5.42 -1.20
N THR A 56 8.68 6.35 -0.57
CA THR A 56 8.59 6.55 0.89
C THR A 56 7.18 6.91 1.35
N SER A 57 6.36 7.54 0.51
CA SER A 57 4.95 7.82 0.83
C SER A 57 4.15 6.57 1.18
N HIS A 58 4.43 5.44 0.51
CA HIS A 58 3.78 4.16 0.79
C HIS A 58 4.12 3.66 2.20
N TRP A 59 5.42 3.60 2.54
CA TRP A 59 5.84 3.17 3.87
C TRP A 59 5.42 4.14 4.97
N MET A 60 5.40 5.46 4.70
CA MET A 60 4.90 6.46 5.65
C MET A 60 3.40 6.32 5.92
N PHE A 61 2.61 5.94 4.91
CA PHE A 61 1.19 5.63 5.11
C PHE A 61 1.03 4.43 6.06
N GLU A 62 1.78 3.35 5.82
CA GLU A 62 1.75 2.17 6.68
C GLU A 62 2.22 2.49 8.11
N ILE A 63 3.30 3.26 8.27
CA ILE A 63 3.76 3.76 9.58
C ILE A 63 2.66 4.58 10.27
N GLY A 64 1.92 5.41 9.53
CA GLY A 64 0.80 6.19 10.06
C GLY A 64 -0.34 5.31 10.60
N GLU A 65 -0.67 4.21 9.92
CA GLU A 65 -1.64 3.22 10.42
C GLU A 65 -1.13 2.53 11.69
N ARG A 66 0.14 2.12 11.69
CA ARG A 66 0.79 1.46 12.83
C ARG A 66 0.90 2.38 14.04
N TYR A 67 1.19 3.66 13.82
CA TYR A 67 1.22 4.71 14.86
C TYR A 67 -0.11 4.83 15.61
N LYS A 68 -1.23 4.86 14.88
CA LYS A 68 -2.57 4.90 15.50
C LYS A 68 -2.87 3.62 16.28
N ASN A 69 -2.54 2.47 15.69
CA ASN A 69 -2.75 1.17 16.33
C ASN A 69 -1.91 1.00 17.60
N LEU A 70 -0.67 1.52 17.61
CA LEU A 70 0.21 1.52 18.78
C LEU A 70 -0.42 2.24 19.97
N TYR A 71 -0.94 3.46 19.76
CA TYR A 71 -1.59 4.24 20.82
C TYR A 71 -2.75 3.47 21.45
N TRP A 72 -3.64 2.94 20.61
CA TRP A 72 -4.84 2.26 21.07
C TRP A 72 -4.57 0.87 21.64
N ALA A 73 -3.57 0.15 21.12
CA ALA A 73 -3.11 -1.10 21.71
C ALA A 73 -2.66 -0.90 23.16
N ALA A 74 -1.80 0.09 23.41
CA ALA A 74 -1.38 0.43 24.76
C ALA A 74 -2.54 0.93 25.64
N LYS A 75 -3.44 1.76 25.10
CA LYS A 75 -4.62 2.26 25.82
C LYS A 75 -5.58 1.16 26.26
N GLN A 76 -5.71 0.10 25.46
CA GLN A 76 -6.50 -1.09 25.79
C GLN A 76 -5.72 -2.15 26.58
N GLY A 77 -4.46 -1.89 26.95
CA GLY A 77 -3.61 -2.86 27.66
C GLY A 77 -3.17 -4.06 26.81
N ARG A 78 -3.28 -3.99 25.48
CA ARG A 78 -2.82 -5.01 24.53
C ARG A 78 -1.33 -4.82 24.21
N TRP A 79 -0.50 -5.02 25.22
CA TRP A 79 0.93 -4.65 25.20
C TRP A 79 1.76 -5.42 24.18
N GLU A 80 1.48 -6.70 23.96
CA GLU A 80 2.18 -7.51 22.95
C GLU A 80 1.90 -6.97 21.53
N PHE A 81 0.65 -6.56 21.27
CA PHE A 81 0.31 -5.94 20.00
C PHE A 81 0.89 -4.53 19.87
N ALA A 82 0.97 -3.76 20.97
CA ALA A 82 1.67 -2.48 20.99
C ALA A 82 3.15 -2.65 20.63
N GLN A 83 3.84 -3.63 21.23
CA GLN A 83 5.24 -3.92 20.93
C GLN A 83 5.44 -4.29 19.46
N TYR A 84 4.55 -5.14 18.92
CA TYR A 84 4.55 -5.47 17.50
C TYR A 84 4.43 -4.24 16.60
N GLN A 85 3.58 -3.26 16.94
CA GLN A 85 3.51 -2.02 16.15
C GLN A 85 4.81 -1.22 16.18
N VAL A 86 5.52 -1.16 17.31
CA VAL A 86 6.83 -0.49 17.41
C VAL A 86 7.86 -1.16 16.51
N GLU A 87 7.97 -2.49 16.59
CA GLU A 87 8.92 -3.27 15.78
C GLU A 87 8.69 -3.07 14.29
N GLU A 88 7.44 -3.01 13.86
CA GLU A 88 7.10 -2.83 12.45
C GLU A 88 7.36 -1.40 11.97
N ILE A 89 7.12 -0.39 12.80
CA ILE A 89 7.54 0.99 12.52
C ILE A 89 9.06 1.05 12.35
N GLU A 90 9.82 0.43 13.25
CA GLU A 90 11.28 0.37 13.18
C GLU A 90 11.77 -0.29 11.88
N LYS A 91 11.20 -1.44 11.51
CA LYS A 91 11.54 -2.15 10.26
C LYS A 91 11.26 -1.27 9.04
N LEU A 92 10.12 -0.59 8.99
CA LEU A 92 9.77 0.29 7.86
C LEU A 92 10.71 1.50 7.77
N ILE A 93 11.15 2.07 8.89
CA ILE A 93 12.13 3.15 8.89
C ILE A 93 13.49 2.65 8.38
N LYS A 94 13.92 1.44 8.75
CA LYS A 94 15.13 0.80 8.20
C LYS A 94 15.01 0.56 6.68
N VAL A 95 13.83 0.19 6.20
CA VAL A 95 13.56 0.11 4.74
C VAL A 95 13.71 1.48 4.09
N VAL A 96 13.15 2.54 4.67
CA VAL A 96 13.30 3.91 4.15
C VAL A 96 14.75 4.35 4.11
N GLN A 97 15.52 4.07 5.17
CA GLN A 97 16.94 4.38 5.28
C GLN A 97 17.74 3.74 4.14
N LEU A 98 17.50 2.45 3.87
CA LEU A 98 18.17 1.72 2.80
C LEU A 98 17.71 2.20 1.41
N ALA A 99 16.40 2.30 1.21
CA ALA A 99 15.82 2.56 -0.10
C ALA A 99 15.98 4.03 -0.54
N ARG A 100 16.18 4.97 0.38
CA ARG A 100 16.35 6.40 0.09
C ARG A 100 17.55 6.97 0.83
N PRO A 101 18.76 6.88 0.27
CA PRO A 101 19.99 7.37 0.91
C PRO A 101 19.94 8.84 1.34
N LYS A 102 19.23 9.70 0.60
CA LYS A 102 19.03 11.11 0.97
C LYS A 102 18.29 11.32 2.29
N ARG A 103 17.57 10.30 2.79
CA ARG A 103 16.81 10.34 4.05
C ARG A 103 17.49 9.53 5.16
N ALA A 104 18.63 8.88 4.87
CA ALA A 104 19.24 7.91 5.76
C ALA A 104 19.66 8.52 7.10
N GLU A 105 20.17 9.76 7.09
CA GLU A 105 20.55 10.49 8.30
C GLU A 105 19.33 10.75 9.20
N THR A 106 18.25 11.32 8.66
CA THR A 106 17.03 11.59 9.42
C THR A 106 16.33 10.31 9.89
N ALA A 107 16.42 9.23 9.11
CA ALA A 107 15.92 7.92 9.51
C ALA A 107 16.74 7.35 10.68
N GLN A 108 18.07 7.48 10.63
CA GLN A 108 18.95 7.06 11.71
C GLN A 108 18.65 7.82 13.01
N GLU A 109 18.49 9.14 12.93
CA GLU A 109 18.12 9.96 14.07
C GLU A 109 16.80 9.48 14.70
N PHE A 110 15.78 9.20 13.89
CA PHE A 110 14.52 8.64 14.39
C PHE A 110 14.72 7.28 15.09
N LEU A 111 15.55 6.40 14.53
CA LEU A 111 15.85 5.09 15.10
C LEU A 111 16.60 5.20 16.43
N GLU A 112 17.44 6.23 16.60
CA GLU A 112 18.21 6.46 17.83
C GLU A 112 17.42 7.18 18.91
N THR A 113 16.48 8.05 18.53
CA THR A 113 15.73 8.86 19.50
C THR A 113 14.32 8.35 19.74
N GLY A 114 13.57 8.03 18.69
CA GLY A 114 12.13 7.72 18.78
C GLY A 114 11.87 6.30 19.24
N VAL A 115 12.56 5.33 18.63
CA VAL A 115 12.33 3.89 18.86
C VAL A 115 12.67 3.45 20.28
N PRO A 116 13.81 3.81 20.89
CA PRO A 116 14.13 3.39 22.25
C PRO A 116 13.13 3.92 23.28
N ILE A 117 12.75 5.19 23.14
CA ILE A 117 11.82 5.85 24.07
C ILE A 117 10.46 5.14 24.08
N ILE A 118 9.92 4.80 22.91
CA ILE A 118 8.63 4.13 22.85
C ILE A 118 8.71 2.65 23.24
N ASN A 119 9.82 1.97 22.96
CA ASN A 119 10.08 0.62 23.47
C ASN A 119 10.04 0.60 24.99
N ASP A 120 10.71 1.52 25.67
CA ASP A 120 10.64 1.65 27.14
C ASP A 120 9.21 1.90 27.63
N GLY A 121 8.48 2.77 26.91
CA GLY A 121 7.07 3.06 27.17
C GLY A 121 6.19 1.82 27.11
N VAL A 122 6.32 1.00 26.07
CA VAL A 122 5.55 -0.25 25.89
C VAL A 122 6.00 -1.33 26.88
N ALA A 123 7.30 -1.52 27.07
CA ALA A 123 7.87 -2.50 27.99
C ALA A 123 7.42 -2.28 29.44
N SER A 124 7.13 -1.03 29.80
CA SER A 124 6.61 -0.68 31.12
C SER A 124 5.24 -1.30 31.42
N LYS A 125 4.45 -1.64 30.39
CA LYS A 125 3.05 -2.08 30.47
C LYS A 125 2.15 -1.19 31.35
N LYS A 126 2.49 0.10 31.45
CA LYS A 126 1.77 1.09 32.25
C LYS A 126 1.42 2.29 31.39
N TRP A 127 0.12 2.58 31.31
CA TRP A 127 -0.40 3.71 30.55
C TRP A 127 0.27 5.05 30.91
N ASP A 128 0.48 5.30 32.21
CA ASP A 128 1.02 6.56 32.70
C ASP A 128 2.49 6.77 32.30
N LEU A 129 3.23 5.70 31.98
CA LEU A 129 4.59 5.78 31.44
C LEU A 129 4.59 5.72 29.91
N PHE A 130 3.66 4.96 29.31
CA PHE A 130 3.51 4.89 27.86
C PHE A 130 3.10 6.24 27.24
N LYS A 131 2.09 6.92 27.80
CA LYS A 131 1.54 8.16 27.23
C LYS A 131 2.60 9.24 27.00
N PRO A 132 3.47 9.60 27.98
CA PRO A 132 4.55 10.56 27.73
C PRO A 132 5.63 10.03 26.76
N ALA A 133 5.90 8.72 26.74
CA ALA A 133 6.80 8.13 25.75
C ALA A 133 6.24 8.25 24.32
N PHE A 134 4.94 8.04 24.14
CA PHE A 134 4.26 8.21 22.85
C PHE A 134 4.26 9.66 22.38
N ALA A 135 4.13 10.64 23.28
CA ALA A 135 4.28 12.04 22.93
C ALA A 135 5.70 12.39 22.43
N LYS A 136 6.74 11.77 23.00
CA LYS A 136 8.11 11.91 22.52
C LYS A 136 8.34 11.22 21.18
N LEU A 137 7.74 10.04 20.95
CA LEU A 137 7.72 9.41 19.64
C LEU A 137 7.08 10.33 18.59
N ASN A 138 5.93 10.95 18.91
CA ASN A 138 5.28 11.93 18.03
C ASN A 138 6.23 13.07 17.66
N GLN A 139 6.94 13.64 18.63
CA GLN A 139 7.93 14.68 18.37
C GLN A 139 9.05 14.20 17.43
N ALA A 140 9.56 12.97 17.63
CA ALA A 140 10.55 12.39 16.72
C ALA A 140 10.01 12.23 15.28
N CYS A 141 8.74 11.84 15.11
CA CYS A 141 8.09 11.83 13.80
C CYS A 141 8.06 13.24 13.18
N MET A 142 7.64 14.26 13.95
CA MET A 142 7.53 15.64 13.45
C MET A 142 8.89 16.23 13.08
N THR A 143 9.94 15.95 13.85
CA THR A 143 11.32 16.36 13.53
C THR A 143 11.78 15.73 12.23
N CYS A 144 11.57 14.42 12.05
CA CYS A 144 11.93 13.72 10.81
C CYS A 144 11.18 14.29 9.60
N HIS A 145 9.87 14.56 9.74
CA HIS A 145 9.08 15.19 8.69
C HIS A 145 9.58 16.60 8.34
N GLY A 146 9.90 17.42 9.35
CA GLY A 146 10.41 18.77 9.16
C GLY A 146 11.75 18.81 8.42
N LYS A 147 12.70 17.94 8.79
CA LYS A 147 14.01 17.82 8.14
C LYS A 147 13.96 17.30 6.69
N ASN A 148 12.82 16.75 6.28
CA ASN A 148 12.62 16.21 4.94
C ASN A 148 11.66 17.07 4.08
N ASP A 149 11.40 18.33 4.45
CA ASP A 149 10.46 19.24 3.76
C ASP A 149 8.99 18.78 3.76
N HIS A 150 8.59 17.99 4.77
CA HIS A 150 7.24 17.46 4.95
C HIS A 150 6.60 17.93 6.26
N ALA A 151 6.96 19.10 6.78
CA ALA A 151 6.43 19.65 8.04
C ALA A 151 4.90 19.83 8.07
N PHE A 152 4.25 19.89 6.90
CA PHE A 152 2.79 19.93 6.78
C PHE A 152 2.11 18.59 7.12
N ILE A 153 2.86 17.48 7.19
CA ILE A 153 2.35 16.18 7.61
C ILE A 153 2.42 16.09 9.13
N THR A 154 1.37 16.54 9.79
CA THR A 154 1.26 16.55 11.25
C THR A 154 0.48 15.35 11.76
N LEU A 155 0.99 14.66 12.78
CA LEU A 155 0.29 13.55 13.44
C LEU A 155 -0.33 14.00 14.76
N PRO A 156 -1.58 13.63 15.08
CA PRO A 156 -2.17 13.92 16.37
C PRO A 156 -1.46 13.12 17.47
N VAL A 157 -1.13 13.76 18.59
CA VAL A 157 -0.54 13.09 19.76
C VAL A 157 -1.51 12.10 20.43
N GLU A 158 -2.81 12.29 20.23
CA GLU A 158 -3.86 11.35 20.64
C GLU A 158 -4.75 11.03 19.42
N PRO A 159 -4.47 9.92 18.70
CA PRO A 159 -5.31 9.48 17.59
C PRO A 159 -6.77 9.23 17.99
N ALA A 160 -7.72 9.73 17.18
CA ALA A 160 -9.14 9.60 17.45
C ALA A 160 -9.65 8.14 17.39
N SER A 161 -9.03 7.29 16.57
CA SER A 161 -9.39 5.88 16.42
C SER A 161 -8.19 5.04 15.96
N ALA A 162 -8.35 3.71 16.04
CA ALA A 162 -7.45 2.73 15.47
C ALA A 162 -8.06 2.09 14.21
N SER A 163 -7.22 1.68 13.26
CA SER A 163 -7.67 1.02 12.03
C SER A 163 -7.68 -0.51 12.12
N SER A 164 -6.88 -1.08 13.02
CA SER A 164 -6.75 -2.54 13.11
C SER A 164 -8.02 -3.20 13.65
N PRO A 165 -8.55 -4.24 12.98
CA PRO A 165 -9.66 -5.03 13.52
C PRO A 165 -9.30 -5.77 14.82
N VAL A 166 -8.00 -6.01 15.07
CA VAL A 166 -7.51 -6.61 16.32
C VAL A 166 -7.88 -5.77 17.55
N LEU A 167 -8.04 -4.45 17.36
CA LEU A 167 -8.38 -3.50 18.42
C LEU A 167 -9.88 -3.23 18.55
N ASN A 168 -10.69 -3.83 17.67
CA ASN A 168 -12.14 -3.65 17.58
C ASN A 168 -12.86 -5.01 17.69
N LEU A 169 -12.26 -5.98 18.37
CA LEU A 169 -12.91 -7.27 18.63
C LEU A 169 -14.08 -7.08 19.61
N PRO A 170 -15.21 -7.78 19.42
CA PRO A 170 -16.26 -7.81 20.42
C PRO A 170 -15.74 -8.44 21.72
N ASP A 171 -16.28 -7.95 22.84
CA ASP A 171 -16.02 -8.49 24.19
C ASP A 171 -16.47 -9.96 24.32
#